data_AF-A0A7J8NJC0-F1
#
_entry.id   AF-A0A7J8NJC0-F1
#
_cell.length_a   1.000
_cell.length_b   1.000
_cell.length_c   1.000
_cell.angle_alpha   90.00
_cell.angle_beta   90.00
_cell.angle_gamma   90.00
#
_symmetry.space_group_name_H-M   'P 1'
#
loop_
_entity.id
_entity.type
_entity.pdbx_description
1 polymer ?
#
loop_
_entity_poly.entity_id
_entity_poly.type
_entity_poly.pdbx_seq_one_letter_code
_entity_poly.pdbx_strand_id
1 'polypeptide(L)'
;MNHLFRECPESKSVWKELPCNVLIHEQQMEFAEWLTEVFVKNSESQCRMFCCSLWAIWGDRNNRVHNKVSKSGKEISRFVSGYIQELDGIGKTYDGKSKESAAGIVARNNEGKVLLSCSMIYKHVATPFAAEALASRKAIKIGKEMKWRKIIIEGDSLSIIKKCRSNIPDKSKVCAYINDIHKLQSSFQECRFEHVPRVVNSLAHMIAKATLRDKRILYLVEGVPEYAEDQSGRDRRGESD
;
A
#
# COMPACT_ATOMS: atom_id res chain seq x y z
N MET A 1 -13.37 26.47 -5.53
CA MET A 1 -12.99 25.46 -4.50
C MET A 1 -14.20 24.97 -3.72
N ASN A 2 -15.10 25.85 -3.26
CA ASN A 2 -16.34 25.48 -2.56
C ASN A 2 -17.18 24.42 -3.31
N HIS A 3 -17.45 24.63 -4.60
CA HIS A 3 -18.17 23.62 -5.38
C HIS A 3 -17.50 22.24 -5.34
N LEU A 4 -16.22 22.18 -5.67
CA LEU A 4 -15.48 20.92 -5.76
C LEU A 4 -15.44 20.17 -4.43
N PHE A 5 -15.17 20.85 -3.31
CA PHE A 5 -14.94 20.17 -2.03
C PHE A 5 -16.16 20.11 -1.12
N ARG A 6 -17.16 20.98 -1.29
CA ARG A 6 -18.28 21.11 -0.33
C ARG A 6 -19.64 20.89 -0.97
N GLU A 7 -19.88 21.48 -2.14
CA GLU A 7 -21.24 21.51 -2.70
C GLU A 7 -21.52 20.33 -3.62
N CYS A 8 -20.48 19.82 -4.31
CA CYS A 8 -20.56 18.70 -5.24
C CYS A 8 -21.19 17.47 -4.57
N PRO A 9 -22.22 16.84 -5.18
CA PRO A 9 -22.87 15.65 -4.63
C PRO A 9 -21.90 14.51 -4.32
N GLU A 10 -20.91 14.28 -5.19
CA GLU A 10 -19.91 13.24 -4.97
C GLU A 10 -19.01 13.55 -3.76
N SER A 11 -18.60 14.79 -3.59
CA SER A 11 -17.81 15.21 -2.44
C SER A 11 -18.62 15.13 -1.14
N LYS A 12 -19.90 15.53 -1.16
CA LYS A 12 -20.81 15.33 -0.03
C LYS A 12 -20.98 13.84 0.32
N SER A 13 -21.05 12.98 -0.70
CA SER A 13 -21.09 11.53 -0.52
C SER A 13 -19.82 11.01 0.17
N VAL A 14 -18.64 11.54 -0.19
CA VAL A 14 -17.37 11.21 0.49
C VAL A 14 -17.43 11.56 1.99
N TRP A 15 -17.86 12.78 2.30
CA TRP A 15 -17.89 13.25 3.69
C TRP A 15 -18.90 12.52 4.57
N LYS A 16 -19.97 11.97 4.00
CA LYS A 16 -20.96 11.17 4.75
C LYS A 16 -20.45 9.78 5.13
N GLU A 17 -19.51 9.23 4.36
CA GLU A 17 -19.00 7.87 4.54
C GLU A 17 -17.75 7.83 5.44
N LEU A 18 -17.09 8.97 5.67
CA LEU A 18 -15.87 9.06 6.47
C LEU A 18 -16.15 9.58 7.88
N PRO A 19 -15.51 9.05 8.93
CA PRO A 19 -15.73 9.48 10.31
C PRO A 19 -14.99 10.80 10.65
N CYS A 20 -15.12 11.83 9.82
CA CYS A 20 -14.64 13.19 10.08
C CYS A 20 -15.78 14.20 10.14
N ASN A 21 -15.68 15.14 11.07
CA ASN A 21 -16.68 16.19 11.26
C ASN A 21 -16.48 17.27 10.21
N VAL A 22 -17.11 17.12 9.05
CA VAL A 22 -17.07 18.11 7.97
C VAL A 22 -18.32 18.99 8.03
N LEU A 23 -18.13 20.31 8.07
CA LEU A 23 -19.23 21.29 8.09
C LEU A 23 -19.83 21.46 6.68
N ILE A 24 -20.62 20.49 6.24
CA ILE A 24 -21.17 20.40 4.87
C ILE A 24 -22.37 21.34 4.63
N HIS A 25 -22.96 21.90 5.70
CA HIS A 25 -24.20 22.67 5.66
C HIS A 25 -24.02 24.19 5.89
N GLU A 26 -22.83 24.66 6.27
CA GLU A 26 -22.59 26.08 6.55
C GLU A 26 -22.25 26.87 5.27
N GLN A 27 -23.26 27.11 4.44
CA GLN A 27 -23.10 27.68 3.09
C GLN A 27 -22.54 29.12 3.04
N GLN A 28 -22.52 29.83 4.18
CA GLN A 28 -22.06 31.22 4.25
C GLN A 28 -20.59 31.40 4.64
N MET A 29 -19.90 30.30 4.98
CA MET A 29 -18.51 30.37 5.44
C MET A 29 -17.55 30.37 4.24
N GLU A 30 -16.56 31.26 4.27
CA GLU A 30 -15.51 31.31 3.27
C GLU A 30 -14.68 30.04 3.26
N PHE A 31 -14.07 29.68 2.12
CA PHE A 31 -13.38 28.39 1.99
C PHE A 31 -12.23 28.22 3.00
N ALA A 32 -11.49 29.30 3.29
CA ALA A 32 -10.39 29.29 4.26
C ALA A 32 -10.87 29.17 5.71
N GLU A 33 -11.97 29.83 6.05
CA GLU A 33 -12.61 29.72 7.37
C GLU A 33 -13.14 28.30 7.58
N TRP A 34 -13.80 27.75 6.57
CA TRP A 34 -14.29 26.37 6.59
C TRP A 34 -13.17 25.35 6.78
N LEU A 35 -12.05 25.52 6.07
CA LEU A 35 -10.87 24.68 6.28
C LEU A 35 -10.41 24.76 7.73
N THR A 36 -10.23 25.98 8.24
CA THR A 36 -9.72 26.23 9.61
C THR A 36 -10.63 25.60 10.67
N GLU A 37 -11.94 25.80 10.54
CA GLU A 37 -12.94 25.23 11.45
C GLU A 37 -12.93 23.70 11.45
N VAL A 38 -12.78 23.07 10.28
CA VAL A 38 -12.65 21.61 10.20
C VAL A 38 -11.39 21.13 10.93
N PHE A 39 -10.25 21.82 10.82
CA PHE A 39 -9.04 21.45 11.56
C PHE A 39 -9.18 21.63 13.06
N VAL A 40 -9.85 22.69 13.52
CA VAL A 40 -10.05 22.96 14.95
C VAL A 40 -11.00 21.94 15.60
N LYS A 41 -12.03 21.50 14.88
CA LYS A 41 -13.09 20.61 15.40
C LYS A 41 -12.77 19.11 15.29
N ASN A 42 -11.63 18.74 14.74
CA ASN A 42 -11.26 17.35 14.48
C ASN A 42 -9.95 16.98 15.18
N SER A 43 -9.84 15.72 15.59
CA SER A 43 -8.58 15.14 16.08
C SER A 43 -7.52 15.07 14.97
N GLU A 44 -6.26 14.88 15.33
CA GLU A 44 -5.16 14.72 14.35
C GLU A 44 -5.44 13.62 13.31
N SER A 45 -5.97 12.47 13.76
CA SER A 45 -6.33 11.35 12.87
C SER A 45 -7.44 11.74 11.88
N GLN A 46 -8.46 12.46 12.36
CA GLN A 46 -9.54 12.95 11.52
C GLN A 46 -9.09 14.05 10.55
N CYS A 47 -8.20 14.96 10.99
CA CYS A 47 -7.58 15.97 10.15
C CYS A 47 -6.73 15.33 9.05
N ARG A 48 -5.97 14.29 9.36
CA ARG A 48 -5.21 13.52 8.38
C ARG A 48 -6.13 12.87 7.35
N MET A 49 -7.22 12.25 7.79
CA MET A 49 -8.23 11.67 6.90
C MET A 49 -8.88 12.74 6.03
N PHE A 50 -9.23 13.90 6.59
CA PHE A 50 -9.77 15.05 5.86
C PHE A 50 -8.81 15.54 4.76
N CYS A 51 -7.53 15.74 5.08
CA CYS A 51 -6.49 16.09 4.10
C CYS A 51 -6.39 15.06 2.98
N CYS A 52 -6.35 13.77 3.32
CA CYS A 52 -6.31 12.69 2.33
C CYS A 52 -7.53 12.68 1.43
N SER A 53 -8.72 12.97 1.96
CA SER A 53 -9.95 13.10 1.18
C SER A 53 -9.94 14.30 0.24
N LEU A 54 -9.47 15.47 0.68
CA LEU A 54 -9.29 16.63 -0.20
C LEU A 54 -8.36 16.29 -1.37
N TRP A 55 -7.23 15.64 -1.08
CA TRP A 55 -6.31 15.19 -2.12
C TRP A 55 -6.94 14.16 -3.07
N ALA A 56 -7.71 13.20 -2.55
CA ALA A 56 -8.36 12.17 -3.36
C ALA A 56 -9.48 12.74 -4.25
N ILE A 57 -10.29 13.67 -3.73
CA ILE A 57 -11.33 14.39 -4.49
C ILE A 57 -10.68 15.21 -5.60
N TRP A 58 -9.61 15.95 -5.29
CA TRP A 58 -8.86 16.69 -6.30
C TRP A 58 -8.28 15.78 -7.38
N GLY A 59 -7.70 14.64 -6.96
CA GLY A 59 -7.16 13.62 -7.86
C GLY A 59 -8.22 13.03 -8.79
N ASP A 60 -9.42 12.71 -8.28
CA ASP A 60 -10.52 12.23 -9.10
C ASP A 60 -10.99 13.28 -10.11
N ARG A 61 -11.13 14.54 -9.67
CA ARG A 61 -11.45 15.66 -10.56
C ARG A 61 -10.43 15.77 -11.70
N ASN A 62 -9.14 15.65 -11.42
CA ASN A 62 -8.11 15.71 -12.46
C ASN A 62 -8.19 14.52 -13.42
N ASN A 63 -8.46 13.31 -12.91
CA ASN A 63 -8.71 12.15 -13.78
C ASN A 63 -9.94 12.35 -14.67
N ARG A 64 -11.01 12.96 -14.16
CA ARG A 64 -12.19 13.27 -14.96
C ARG A 64 -11.86 14.25 -16.07
N VAL A 65 -11.08 15.28 -15.78
CA VAL A 65 -10.69 16.31 -16.77
C VAL A 65 -9.75 15.74 -17.83
N HIS A 66 -8.75 14.95 -17.45
CA HIS A 66 -7.70 14.50 -18.38
C HIS A 66 -7.97 13.14 -19.04
N ASN A 67 -8.61 12.23 -18.31
CA ASN A 67 -8.80 10.84 -18.74
C ASN A 67 -10.28 10.50 -18.97
N LYS A 68 -11.21 11.42 -18.69
CA LYS A 68 -12.67 11.22 -18.77
C LYS A 68 -13.18 10.06 -17.89
N VAL A 69 -12.42 9.71 -16.84
CA VAL A 69 -12.79 8.68 -15.84
C VAL A 69 -13.02 9.37 -14.51
N SER A 70 -14.08 9.00 -13.79
CA SER A 70 -14.42 9.52 -12.47
C SER A 70 -14.93 8.39 -11.59
N LYS A 71 -14.70 8.51 -10.29
CA LYS A 71 -15.15 7.56 -9.27
C LYS A 71 -16.34 8.14 -8.51
N SER A 72 -17.21 7.27 -8.02
CA SER A 72 -18.24 7.65 -7.06
C SER A 72 -17.65 8.06 -5.71
N GLY A 73 -18.38 8.88 -4.94
CA GLY A 73 -17.97 9.28 -3.59
C GLY A 73 -17.71 8.08 -2.66
N LYS A 74 -18.45 6.98 -2.81
CA LYS A 74 -18.21 5.72 -2.08
C LYS A 74 -16.86 5.09 -2.44
N GLU A 75 -16.50 5.08 -3.71
CA GLU A 75 -15.21 4.56 -4.16
C GLU A 75 -14.04 5.42 -3.69
N ILE A 76 -14.21 6.75 -3.68
CA ILE A 76 -13.24 7.69 -3.14
C ILE A 76 -13.07 7.47 -1.63
N SER A 77 -14.16 7.29 -0.88
CA SER A 77 -14.12 7.02 0.57
C SER A 77 -13.40 5.73 0.90
N ARG A 78 -13.74 4.64 0.18
CA ARG A 78 -13.04 3.35 0.31
C ARG A 78 -11.55 3.49 0.01
N PHE A 79 -11.19 4.27 -1.00
CA PHE A 79 -9.80 4.56 -1.32
C PHE A 79 -9.09 5.32 -0.19
N VAL A 80 -9.70 6.35 0.37
CA VAL A 80 -9.11 7.12 1.48
C VAL A 80 -8.91 6.24 2.70
N SER A 81 -9.94 5.48 3.13
CA SER A 81 -9.85 4.59 4.28
C SER A 81 -8.76 3.53 4.08
N GLY A 82 -8.71 2.91 2.90
CA GLY A 82 -7.65 1.96 2.55
C GLY A 82 -6.27 2.59 2.56
N TYR A 83 -6.12 3.81 2.03
CA TYR A 83 -4.86 4.55 1.99
C TYR A 83 -4.37 4.94 3.39
N ILE A 84 -5.27 5.35 4.29
CA ILE A 84 -4.94 5.63 5.69
C ILE A 84 -4.50 4.36 6.42
N GLN A 85 -5.22 3.25 6.24
CA GLN A 85 -4.85 1.95 6.81
C GLN A 85 -3.49 1.47 6.29
N GLU A 86 -3.22 1.67 4.99
CA GLU A 86 -1.92 1.38 4.38
C GLU A 86 -0.81 2.17 5.09
N LEU A 87 -1.00 3.49 5.23
CA LEU A 87 -0.05 4.36 5.91
C LEU A 87 0.17 3.99 7.39
N ASP A 88 -0.89 3.66 8.12
CA ASP A 88 -0.79 3.24 9.53
C ASP A 88 -0.07 1.90 9.67
N GLY A 89 -0.30 1.02 8.69
CA GLY A 89 0.37 -0.25 8.59
C GLY A 89 1.87 -0.10 8.34
N ILE A 90 2.27 0.82 7.48
CA ILE A 90 3.67 0.96 7.07
C ILE A 90 4.53 1.56 8.18
N GLY A 91 3.96 2.33 9.11
CA GLY A 91 4.68 2.83 10.30
C GLY A 91 5.33 1.76 11.20
N LYS A 92 5.06 0.46 10.97
CA LYS A 92 5.67 -0.65 11.69
C LYS A 92 6.89 -1.28 10.99
N THR A 93 7.09 -1.06 9.69
CA THR A 93 8.21 -1.58 8.87
C THR A 93 9.00 -0.46 8.18
N TYR A 94 8.61 0.80 8.44
CA TYR A 94 9.28 2.01 8.00
C TYR A 94 9.48 2.94 9.20
N ASP A 95 10.72 3.36 9.44
CA ASP A 95 11.04 4.39 10.41
C ASP A 95 11.18 5.74 9.71
N GLY A 96 10.16 6.59 9.86
CA GLY A 96 10.15 7.94 9.27
C GLY A 96 11.22 8.89 9.82
N LYS A 97 11.81 8.61 10.99
CA LYS A 97 12.90 9.42 11.56
C LYS A 97 14.24 9.10 10.91
N SER A 98 14.58 7.81 10.80
CA SER A 98 15.82 7.36 10.14
C SER A 98 15.69 7.23 8.61
N LYS A 99 14.47 7.27 8.07
CA LYS A 99 14.14 6.98 6.67
C LYS A 99 14.62 5.58 6.25
N GLU A 100 14.59 4.63 7.17
CA GLU A 100 14.90 3.23 6.90
C GLU A 100 13.61 2.41 6.79
N SER A 101 13.63 1.40 5.91
CA SER A 101 12.58 0.38 5.85
C SER A 101 13.19 -1.00 5.83
N ALA A 102 12.42 -1.99 6.26
CA ALA A 102 12.74 -3.38 6.05
C ALA A 102 11.66 -4.07 5.23
N ALA A 103 12.09 -4.99 4.37
CA ALA A 103 11.22 -5.90 3.65
C ALA A 103 11.46 -7.33 4.14
N GLY A 104 10.38 -8.08 4.30
CA GLY A 104 10.41 -9.53 4.45
C GLY A 104 9.75 -10.13 3.23
N ILE A 105 10.31 -11.23 2.72
CA ILE A 105 9.82 -11.93 1.54
C ILE A 105 9.78 -13.41 1.89
N VAL A 106 8.67 -14.05 1.57
CA VAL A 106 8.49 -15.49 1.69
C VAL A 106 7.98 -16.01 0.36
N ALA A 107 8.68 -16.98 -0.20
CA ALA A 107 8.24 -17.70 -1.39
C ALA A 107 7.75 -19.08 -0.98
N ARG A 108 6.60 -19.49 -1.51
CA ARG A 108 5.98 -20.79 -1.27
C ARG A 108 5.70 -21.50 -2.58
N ASN A 109 5.61 -22.84 -2.54
CA ASN A 109 5.04 -23.62 -3.63
C ASN A 109 3.50 -23.66 -3.52
N ASN A 110 2.86 -24.38 -4.43
CA ASN A 110 1.41 -24.58 -4.49
C ASN A 110 0.83 -25.45 -3.35
N GLU A 111 1.66 -26.01 -2.47
CA GLU A 111 1.26 -26.78 -1.29
C GLU A 111 1.45 -25.97 0.02
N GLY A 112 1.73 -24.67 -0.11
CA GLY A 112 2.06 -23.78 1.01
C GLY A 112 3.42 -24.05 1.64
N LYS A 113 4.27 -24.94 1.08
CA LYS A 113 5.63 -25.19 1.58
C LYS A 113 6.52 -23.99 1.24
N VAL A 114 7.20 -23.44 2.25
CA VAL A 114 8.18 -22.37 2.07
C VAL A 114 9.39 -22.90 1.28
N LEU A 115 9.68 -22.24 0.16
CA LEU A 115 10.85 -22.48 -0.68
C LEU A 115 12.01 -21.56 -0.33
N LEU A 116 11.70 -20.35 0.13
CA LEU A 116 12.68 -19.35 0.50
C LEU A 116 12.05 -18.33 1.45
N SER A 117 12.81 -17.87 2.44
CA SER A 117 12.50 -16.65 3.17
C SER A 117 13.73 -15.76 3.25
N CYS A 118 13.53 -14.45 3.10
CA CYS A 118 14.62 -13.50 3.21
C CYS A 118 14.13 -12.14 3.68
N SER A 119 15.07 -11.30 4.10
CA SER A 119 14.79 -9.92 4.43
C SER A 119 15.85 -8.97 3.88
N MET A 120 15.47 -7.71 3.76
CA MET A 120 16.36 -6.64 3.35
C MET A 120 16.10 -5.38 4.16
N ILE A 121 17.13 -4.55 4.32
CA ILE A 121 17.02 -3.19 4.85
C ILE A 121 17.31 -2.22 3.72
N TYR A 122 16.43 -1.25 3.52
CA TYR A 122 16.62 -0.15 2.60
C TYR A 122 16.80 1.15 3.38
N LYS A 123 17.92 1.83 3.12
CA LYS A 123 18.21 3.16 3.65
C LYS A 123 17.67 4.25 2.73
N HIS A 124 17.38 5.42 3.30
CA HIS A 124 16.94 6.61 2.57
C HIS A 124 15.66 6.40 1.76
N VAL A 125 14.75 5.57 2.25
CA VAL A 125 13.44 5.37 1.64
C VAL A 125 12.58 6.58 2.00
N ALA A 126 12.12 7.32 1.01
CA ALA A 126 11.42 8.58 1.24
C ALA A 126 9.98 8.39 1.72
N THR A 127 9.35 7.27 1.35
CA THR A 127 7.95 7.01 1.67
C THR A 127 7.68 5.53 1.94
N PRO A 128 6.67 5.26 2.78
CA PRO A 128 6.01 3.97 2.89
C PRO A 128 5.78 3.23 1.56
N PHE A 129 5.18 3.90 0.57
CA PHE A 129 4.92 3.33 -0.75
C PHE A 129 6.19 2.92 -1.51
N ALA A 130 7.28 3.67 -1.34
CA ALA A 130 8.56 3.31 -1.93
C ALA A 130 9.13 2.04 -1.30
N ALA A 131 8.93 1.82 0.01
CA ALA A 131 9.33 0.58 0.66
C ALA A 131 8.59 -0.64 0.07
N GLU A 132 7.28 -0.53 -0.10
CA GLU A 132 6.44 -1.59 -0.68
C GLU A 132 6.78 -1.88 -2.15
N ALA A 133 7.06 -0.83 -2.94
CA ALA A 133 7.53 -0.98 -4.31
C ALA A 133 8.91 -1.65 -4.38
N LEU A 134 9.82 -1.32 -3.45
CA LEU A 134 11.14 -1.94 -3.35
C LEU A 134 11.04 -3.42 -2.94
N ALA A 135 10.19 -3.75 -1.96
CA ALA A 135 9.92 -5.12 -1.56
C ALA A 135 9.39 -5.95 -2.74
N SER A 136 8.39 -5.43 -3.46
CA SER A 136 7.84 -6.04 -4.67
C SER A 136 8.91 -6.25 -5.76
N ARG A 137 9.76 -5.23 -5.98
CA ARG A 137 10.89 -5.30 -6.93
C ARG A 137 11.92 -6.34 -6.52
N LYS A 138 12.18 -6.53 -5.21
CA LYS A 138 13.10 -7.58 -4.76
C LYS A 138 12.47 -8.96 -4.89
N ALA A 139 11.19 -9.13 -4.58
CA ALA A 139 10.48 -10.40 -4.74
C ALA A 139 10.54 -10.92 -6.19
N ILE A 140 10.26 -10.05 -7.18
CA ILE A 140 10.36 -10.45 -8.59
C ILE A 140 11.79 -10.76 -9.02
N LYS A 141 12.80 -10.05 -8.49
CA LYS A 141 14.22 -10.36 -8.75
C LYS A 141 14.60 -11.73 -8.21
N ILE A 142 14.17 -12.07 -6.99
CA ILE A 142 14.40 -13.39 -6.40
C ILE A 142 13.77 -14.46 -7.29
N GLY A 143 12.52 -14.28 -7.72
CA GLY A 143 11.88 -15.26 -8.61
C GLY A 143 12.67 -15.51 -9.91
N LYS A 144 13.28 -14.46 -10.45
CA LYS A 144 14.15 -14.55 -11.63
C LYS A 144 15.47 -15.24 -11.32
N GLU A 145 16.12 -14.87 -10.22
CA GLU A 145 17.37 -15.47 -9.72
C GLU A 145 17.19 -16.99 -9.47
N MET A 146 16.05 -17.37 -8.92
CA MET A 146 15.64 -18.76 -8.66
C MET A 146 15.14 -19.50 -9.91
N LYS A 147 15.08 -18.83 -11.07
CA LYS A 147 14.62 -19.37 -12.36
C LYS A 147 13.19 -19.95 -12.32
N TRP A 148 12.33 -19.40 -11.47
CA TRP A 148 10.92 -19.78 -11.47
C TRP A 148 10.25 -19.30 -12.75
N ARG A 149 9.43 -20.14 -13.37
CA ARG A 149 8.77 -19.82 -14.65
C ARG A 149 7.42 -19.13 -14.45
N LYS A 150 6.69 -19.54 -13.41
CA LYS A 150 5.36 -19.04 -13.06
C LYS A 150 5.38 -18.55 -11.63
N ILE A 151 5.05 -17.29 -11.40
CA ILE A 151 5.04 -16.68 -10.07
C ILE A 151 3.80 -15.82 -9.84
N ILE A 152 3.38 -15.77 -8.59
CA ILE A 152 2.38 -14.84 -8.07
C ILE A 152 3.09 -14.02 -7.00
N ILE A 153 3.08 -12.70 -7.14
CA ILE A 153 3.65 -11.79 -6.15
C ILE A 153 2.52 -11.17 -5.36
N GLU A 154 2.43 -11.56 -4.10
CA GLU A 154 1.42 -11.08 -3.18
C GLU A 154 1.95 -9.95 -2.30
N GLY A 155 1.12 -8.95 -2.05
CA GLY A 155 1.44 -7.85 -1.14
C GLY A 155 0.20 -7.16 -0.59
N ASP A 156 0.33 -6.50 0.56
CA ASP A 156 -0.77 -5.81 1.24
C ASP A 156 -0.92 -4.34 0.85
N SER A 157 0.01 -3.81 0.04
CA SER A 157 -0.13 -2.48 -0.55
C SER A 157 -0.99 -2.52 -1.81
N LEU A 158 -2.30 -2.29 -1.66
CA LEU A 158 -3.22 -2.20 -2.80
C LEU A 158 -2.75 -1.15 -3.83
N SER A 159 -2.19 -0.04 -3.35
CA SER A 159 -1.66 1.03 -4.18
C SER A 159 -0.52 0.56 -5.10
N ILE A 160 0.43 -0.20 -4.57
CA ILE A 160 1.56 -0.75 -5.34
C ILE A 160 1.09 -1.89 -6.24
N ILE A 161 0.29 -2.82 -5.73
CA ILE A 161 -0.23 -3.94 -6.52
C ILE A 161 -1.03 -3.43 -7.75
N LYS A 162 -1.87 -2.41 -7.57
CA LYS A 162 -2.60 -1.80 -8.70
C LYS A 162 -1.67 -1.18 -9.74
N LYS A 163 -0.56 -0.57 -9.32
CA LYS A 163 0.45 -0.01 -10.24
C LYS A 163 1.17 -1.11 -11.00
N CYS A 164 1.58 -2.19 -10.33
CA CYS A 164 2.22 -3.34 -10.97
C CYS A 164 1.31 -4.03 -11.99
N ARG A 165 -0.01 -4.06 -11.75
CA ARG A 165 -1.02 -4.61 -12.69
C ARG A 165 -1.35 -3.68 -13.87
N SER A 166 -1.10 -2.38 -13.72
CA SER A 166 -1.51 -1.38 -14.70
C SER A 166 -0.52 -1.31 -15.87
N ASN A 167 -1.06 -1.33 -17.09
CA ASN A 167 -0.27 -1.05 -18.31
C ASN A 167 -0.15 0.45 -18.61
N ILE A 168 -0.80 1.30 -17.81
CA ILE A 168 -0.69 2.76 -17.94
C ILE A 168 0.62 3.21 -17.30
N PRO A 169 1.43 4.05 -17.97
CA PRO A 169 2.67 4.59 -17.42
C PRO A 169 2.45 5.24 -16.05
N ASP A 170 3.18 4.78 -15.04
CA ASP A 170 3.12 5.40 -13.72
C ASP A 170 3.87 6.74 -13.71
N LYS A 171 3.21 7.79 -13.22
CA LYS A 171 3.77 9.14 -13.10
C LYS A 171 4.05 9.52 -11.65
N SER A 172 4.02 8.55 -10.73
CA SER A 172 4.21 8.79 -9.31
C SER A 172 5.69 8.77 -8.92
N LYS A 173 6.01 9.13 -7.67
CA LYS A 173 7.38 9.10 -7.15
C LYS A 173 8.01 7.70 -7.14
N VAL A 174 7.22 6.63 -7.27
CA VAL A 174 7.70 5.24 -7.30
C VAL A 174 7.81 4.68 -8.73
N CYS A 175 7.58 5.49 -9.77
CA CYS A 175 7.49 5.02 -11.15
C CYS A 175 8.73 4.27 -11.63
N ALA A 176 9.92 4.67 -11.18
CA ALA A 176 11.16 3.98 -11.52
C ALA A 176 11.15 2.51 -11.06
N TYR A 177 10.62 2.23 -9.86
CA TYR A 177 10.50 0.87 -9.35
C TYR A 177 9.44 0.07 -10.09
N ILE A 178 8.30 0.71 -10.42
CA ILE A 178 7.21 0.08 -11.18
C ILE A 178 7.68 -0.30 -12.60
N ASN A 179 8.38 0.60 -13.29
CA ASN A 179 8.92 0.35 -14.62
C ASN A 179 9.95 -0.81 -14.61
N ASP A 180 10.78 -0.89 -13.56
CA ASP A 180 11.71 -2.01 -13.38
C ASP A 180 10.96 -3.34 -13.15
N ILE A 181 9.88 -3.32 -12.36
CA ILE A 181 9.02 -4.50 -12.16
C ILE A 181 8.42 -4.96 -13.48
N HIS A 182 7.82 -4.05 -14.27
CA HIS A 182 7.24 -4.38 -15.57
C HIS A 182 8.26 -5.00 -16.53
N LYS A 183 9.49 -4.47 -16.56
CA LYS A 183 10.60 -5.07 -17.34
C LYS A 183 10.99 -6.46 -16.87
N LEU A 184 10.89 -6.75 -15.57
CA LEU A 184 11.22 -8.06 -15.03
C LEU A 184 10.09 -9.07 -15.27
N GLN A 185 8.83 -8.63 -15.28
CA GLN A 185 7.67 -9.50 -15.55
C GLN A 185 7.76 -10.22 -16.90
N SER A 186 8.31 -9.56 -17.93
CA SER A 186 8.48 -10.17 -19.26
C SER A 186 9.48 -11.32 -19.31
N SER A 187 10.26 -11.55 -18.24
CA SER A 187 11.18 -12.69 -18.15
C SER A 187 10.55 -13.98 -17.63
N PHE A 188 9.27 -13.95 -17.26
CA PHE A 188 8.52 -15.10 -16.76
C PHE A 188 7.53 -15.61 -17.81
N GLN A 189 7.21 -16.90 -17.76
CA GLN A 189 6.10 -17.47 -18.54
C GLN A 189 4.76 -16.94 -18.02
N GLU A 190 4.63 -16.80 -16.70
CA GLU A 190 3.47 -16.22 -16.04
C GLU A 190 3.93 -15.43 -14.82
N CYS A 191 3.58 -14.15 -14.74
CA CYS A 191 3.85 -13.33 -13.56
C CYS A 191 2.66 -12.41 -13.31
N ARG A 192 1.98 -12.62 -12.18
CA ARG A 192 0.87 -11.76 -11.76
C ARG A 192 1.11 -11.21 -10.37
N PHE A 193 0.52 -10.06 -10.11
CA PHE A 193 0.55 -9.40 -8.81
C PHE A 193 -0.80 -9.56 -8.15
N GLU A 194 -0.83 -9.87 -6.86
CA GLU A 194 -2.06 -10.06 -6.10
C GLU A 194 -2.07 -9.27 -4.80
N HIS A 195 -3.22 -8.63 -4.52
CA HIS A 195 -3.39 -7.90 -3.28
C HIS A 195 -3.99 -8.85 -2.27
N VAL A 196 -3.30 -9.03 -1.15
CA VAL A 196 -3.76 -9.85 -0.05
C VAL A 196 -3.90 -9.00 1.20
N PRO A 197 -4.88 -9.27 2.08
CA PRO A 197 -4.94 -8.60 3.37
C PRO A 197 -3.66 -8.84 4.17
N ARG A 198 -3.25 -7.86 4.98
CA ARG A 198 -2.04 -7.95 5.82
C ARG A 198 -2.01 -9.17 6.75
N VAL A 199 -3.18 -9.65 7.19
CA VAL A 199 -3.28 -10.86 8.04
C VAL A 199 -2.79 -12.11 7.28
N VAL A 200 -3.03 -12.17 5.97
CA VAL A 200 -2.50 -13.22 5.09
C VAL A 200 -1.00 -13.00 4.85
N ASN A 201 -0.57 -11.76 4.70
CA ASN A 201 0.85 -11.40 4.55
C ASN A 201 1.63 -11.33 5.89
N SER A 202 1.14 -11.99 6.94
CA SER A 202 1.63 -11.77 8.30
C SER A 202 3.05 -12.29 8.53
N LEU A 203 3.42 -13.41 7.90
CA LEU A 203 4.76 -14.01 8.02
C LEU A 203 5.85 -13.10 7.42
N ALA A 204 5.63 -12.59 6.21
CA ALA A 204 6.55 -11.65 5.58
C ALA A 204 6.69 -10.36 6.40
N HIS A 205 5.56 -9.86 6.93
CA HIS A 205 5.55 -8.69 7.80
C HIS A 205 6.28 -8.91 9.14
N MET A 206 6.17 -10.10 9.72
CA MET A 206 6.89 -10.49 10.94
C MET A 206 8.40 -10.48 10.72
N ILE A 207 8.86 -11.08 9.62
CA ILE A 207 10.27 -11.10 9.22
C ILE A 207 10.78 -9.66 9.00
N ALA A 208 10.02 -8.82 8.30
CA ALA A 208 10.38 -7.42 8.06
C ALA A 208 10.59 -6.65 9.37
N LYS A 209 9.66 -6.79 10.33
CA LYS A 209 9.75 -6.15 11.64
C LYS A 209 10.95 -6.59 12.44
N ALA A 210 11.20 -7.90 12.52
CA ALA A 210 12.36 -8.44 13.23
C ALA A 210 13.66 -7.89 12.64
N THR A 211 13.77 -7.86 11.30
CA THR A 211 14.93 -7.27 10.62
C THR A 211 15.09 -5.77 10.88
N LEU A 212 14.00 -4.99 10.94
CA LEU A 212 14.10 -3.56 11.24
C LEU A 212 14.57 -3.31 12.68
N ARG A 213 14.11 -4.13 13.63
CA ARG A 213 14.47 -4.05 15.06
C ARG A 213 15.92 -4.49 15.29
N ASP A 214 16.28 -5.65 14.77
CA ASP A 214 17.54 -6.33 15.09
C ASP A 214 18.67 -5.91 14.14
N LYS A 215 18.34 -5.19 13.05
CA LYS A 215 19.26 -4.76 11.98
C LYS A 215 20.03 -5.90 11.33
N ARG A 216 19.47 -7.12 11.38
CA ARG A 216 20.03 -8.34 10.79
C ARG A 216 19.18 -8.79 9.60
N ILE A 217 19.84 -8.92 8.45
CA ILE A 217 19.22 -9.46 7.23
C ILE A 217 19.24 -10.98 7.26
N LEU A 218 18.23 -11.58 6.63
CA LEU A 218 18.01 -13.01 6.58
C LEU A 218 18.05 -13.50 5.13
N TYR A 219 18.59 -14.68 4.90
CA TYR A 219 18.38 -15.44 3.67
C TYR A 219 18.40 -16.94 3.99
N LEU A 220 17.25 -17.59 3.93
CA LEU A 220 17.06 -19.01 4.19
C LEU A 220 16.41 -19.69 3.00
N VAL A 221 16.99 -20.81 2.58
CA VAL A 221 16.44 -21.69 1.55
C VAL A 221 15.64 -22.79 2.24
N GLU A 222 14.44 -23.08 1.73
CA GLU A 222 13.50 -24.09 2.24
C GLU A 222 13.13 -23.95 3.73
N GLY A 223 13.16 -22.73 4.27
CA GLY A 223 12.87 -22.51 5.69
C GLY A 223 12.54 -21.07 6.03
N VAL A 224 12.15 -20.90 7.29
CA VAL A 224 11.88 -19.63 7.97
C VAL A 224 12.74 -19.54 9.23
N PRO A 225 13.00 -18.35 9.79
CA PRO A 225 13.72 -18.26 11.05
C PRO A 225 12.88 -18.85 12.18
N GLU A 226 13.52 -19.37 13.22
CA GLU A 226 12.90 -20.08 14.35
C GLU A 226 11.69 -19.32 14.93
N TYR A 227 11.83 -18.01 15.15
CA TYR A 227 10.75 -17.16 15.69
C TYR A 227 9.51 -17.05 14.79
N ALA A 228 9.58 -17.52 13.54
CA ALA A 228 8.53 -17.41 12.53
C ALA A 228 7.93 -18.77 12.12
N GLU A 229 8.42 -19.89 12.68
CA GLU A 229 7.94 -21.24 12.36
C GLU A 229 6.46 -21.43 12.69
N ASP A 230 6.01 -20.95 13.86
CA ASP A 230 4.61 -21.03 14.27
C ASP A 230 3.67 -20.33 13.30
N GLN A 231 4.04 -19.13 12.84
CA GLN A 231 3.24 -18.37 11.87
C GLN A 231 3.24 -19.07 10.51
N SER A 232 4.40 -19.59 10.08
CA SER A 232 4.49 -20.37 8.84
C SER A 232 3.61 -21.62 8.88
N GLY A 233 3.51 -22.30 10.01
CA GLY A 233 2.64 -23.45 10.18
C GLY A 233 1.15 -23.09 10.17
N ARG A 234 0.77 -21.92 10.69
CA ARG A 234 -0.62 -21.42 10.64
C ARG A 234 -1.03 -21.06 9.22
N ASP A 235 -0.18 -20.32 8.50
CA ASP A 235 -0.46 -19.90 7.13
C ASP A 235 -0.68 -21.11 6.21
N ARG A 236 0.15 -22.16 6.35
CA ARG A 236 0.00 -23.40 5.58
C ARG A 236 -1.35 -24.11 5.81
N ARG A 237 -1.93 -24.03 7.01
CA ARG A 237 -3.22 -24.67 7.33
C ARG A 237 -4.43 -23.87 6.87
N GLY A 238 -4.33 -22.54 6.83
CA GLY A 238 -5.43 -21.65 6.43
C GLY A 238 -5.69 -21.58 4.92
N GLU A 239 -4.81 -22.16 4.09
CA GLU A 239 -4.92 -22.18 2.62
C GLU A 239 -5.57 -23.49 2.08
N SER A 240 -5.98 -24.41 2.97
CA SER A 240 -6.56 -25.72 2.61
C SER A 240 -8.10 -25.75 2.52
N ASP A 241 -8.77 -24.61 2.74
CA ASP A 241 -10.23 -24.42 2.71
C ASP A 241 -10.64 -23.43 1.61
#